data_AF-A0A1I1GEN5-F1
#
_entry.id   AF-A0A1I1GEN5-F1
#
_cell.length_a   1.000
_cell.length_b   1.000
_cell.length_c   1.000
_cell.angle_alpha   90.00
_cell.angle_beta   90.00
_cell.angle_gamma   90.00
#
_symmetry.space_group_name_H-M   'P 1'
#
loop_
_entity.id
_entity.type
_entity.pdbx_description
1 polymer ?
#
loop_
_entity_poly.entity_id
_entity_poly.type
_entity_poly.pdbx_seq_one_letter_code
_entity_poly.pdbx_strand_id
1 'polypeptide(L)'
;MSGKFIHNKAPLLMVMSPFIFAMASCDAEETQEDADIVEEVSRVEEVAAENEPEDTEETEDNEEAIVEEEEEVSEETEVEEPENETEKELEEKPSANLGQRTNPVPLGESFQFAVQIVDYEADDYNPQEGLIEVTLSNLVTGDDAYAFLLEENPYNEEAPEGYEWIVFDIEATLLEGDENIPYMPMPMISTVSESGAESPDGHYATLNNEFGYIDLFDGGTTSGKQAVIAPVDESYLIKWYENSTVFFDIKAAEDSEKDEQEEKAETEEAVAEEPVEDEVEETEKEVIQDEMVPPERIEGIGEGNTVEPEVIVEFLQNDEIGQTADIHYDEDMMAVAVTPHDTAIADAFVFSEMPEVKEEFDYMVESFIYLSEVVYEASEVGVILLNPLDDEYILLWLEDGVVLYNAADDL
;
A
#
# COMPACT_ATOMS: atom_id res chain seq x y z
N MET A 1 42.99 37.70 -26.78
CA MET A 1 42.08 37.32 -27.89
C MET A 1 40.73 37.06 -27.25
N SER A 2 39.76 37.92 -27.55
CA SER A 2 38.42 37.93 -26.93
C SER A 2 37.47 37.22 -27.89
N GLY A 3 36.85 36.13 -27.44
CA GLY A 3 35.80 35.42 -28.15
C GLY A 3 34.48 35.55 -27.40
N LYS A 4 33.58 36.38 -27.94
CA LYS A 4 32.17 36.46 -27.53
C LYS A 4 31.40 35.31 -28.19
N PHE A 5 30.66 34.53 -27.41
CA PHE A 5 29.57 33.72 -27.94
C PHE A 5 28.24 34.41 -27.62
N ILE A 6 27.41 34.54 -28.65
CA ILE A 6 26.13 35.23 -28.67
C ILE A 6 25.05 34.15 -28.63
N HIS A 7 24.11 34.28 -27.69
CA HIS A 7 22.84 33.57 -27.68
C HIS A 7 22.05 33.81 -28.97
N ASN A 8 21.47 32.75 -29.53
CA ASN A 8 20.30 32.87 -30.39
C ASN A 8 19.26 31.83 -29.98
N LYS A 9 18.18 32.33 -29.40
CA LYS A 9 16.89 31.65 -29.25
C LYS A 9 16.22 31.55 -30.63
N ALA A 10 15.60 30.41 -30.92
CA ALA A 10 14.55 30.31 -31.93
C ALA A 10 13.34 29.59 -31.29
N PRO A 11 12.11 30.10 -31.47
CA PRO A 11 10.91 29.49 -30.90
C PRO A 11 10.40 28.36 -31.79
N LEU A 12 10.07 27.22 -31.18
CA LEU A 12 9.33 26.14 -31.82
C LEU A 12 7.86 26.59 -31.93
N LEU A 13 7.39 26.74 -33.16
CA LEU A 13 6.07 27.23 -33.51
C LEU A 13 5.10 26.04 -33.58
N MET A 14 4.09 26.03 -32.70
CA MET A 14 2.89 25.19 -32.81
C MET A 14 2.25 25.39 -34.19
N VAL A 15 1.98 24.28 -34.89
CA VAL A 15 1.06 24.24 -36.02
C VAL A 15 -0.10 23.35 -35.63
N MET A 16 -1.14 23.99 -35.08
CA MET A 16 -2.49 23.43 -34.96
C MET A 16 -3.03 23.15 -36.37
N SER A 17 -3.40 21.90 -36.64
CA SER A 17 -4.13 21.52 -37.85
C SER A 17 -5.62 21.42 -37.53
N PRO A 18 -6.51 22.14 -38.23
CA PRO A 18 -7.95 22.04 -38.01
C PRO A 18 -8.51 20.86 -38.83
N PHE A 19 -8.96 19.80 -38.15
CA PHE A 19 -9.87 18.83 -38.76
C PHE A 19 -11.29 19.38 -38.71
N ILE A 20 -11.87 19.53 -39.89
CA ILE A 20 -13.19 20.08 -40.15
C ILE A 20 -14.22 18.93 -40.12
N PHE A 21 -15.23 19.13 -39.27
CA PHE A 21 -16.53 18.47 -39.24
C PHE A 21 -17.16 18.32 -40.64
N ALA A 22 -17.56 17.11 -41.01
CA ALA A 22 -18.48 16.87 -42.11
C ALA A 22 -19.64 16.00 -41.62
N MET A 23 -20.68 16.66 -41.10
CA MET A 23 -22.00 16.06 -40.95
C MET A 23 -22.56 15.71 -42.33
N ALA A 24 -22.89 14.44 -42.55
CA ALA A 24 -23.74 14.01 -43.64
C ALA A 24 -25.17 13.88 -43.11
N SER A 25 -26.03 14.77 -43.62
CA SER A 25 -27.46 14.78 -43.38
C SER A 25 -28.13 13.56 -44.02
N CYS A 26 -29.06 12.92 -43.31
CA CYS A 26 -30.12 12.15 -43.94
C CYS A 26 -31.48 12.62 -43.42
N ASP A 27 -32.23 13.24 -44.34
CA ASP A 27 -33.68 13.44 -44.34
C ASP A 27 -34.41 12.19 -43.83
N ALA A 28 -35.27 12.30 -42.82
CA ALA A 28 -36.67 12.71 -42.90
C ALA A 28 -37.57 11.69 -43.64
N GLU A 29 -38.31 10.90 -42.87
CA GLU A 29 -39.68 10.53 -43.25
C GLU A 29 -40.59 10.49 -42.02
N GLU A 30 -41.73 11.13 -42.22
CA GLU A 30 -42.77 11.57 -41.31
C GLU A 30 -43.89 10.53 -41.33
N THR A 31 -44.29 9.96 -40.19
CA THR A 31 -45.67 9.45 -40.01
C THR A 31 -46.14 9.68 -38.59
N GLN A 32 -47.04 10.65 -38.50
CA GLN A 32 -47.94 10.95 -37.40
C GLN A 32 -49.16 10.02 -37.51
N GLU A 33 -49.45 9.21 -36.50
CA GLU A 33 -50.80 8.70 -36.25
C GLU A 33 -51.13 8.82 -34.76
N ASP A 34 -52.16 9.63 -34.51
CA ASP A 34 -52.86 9.82 -33.26
C ASP A 34 -53.55 8.52 -32.81
N ALA A 35 -53.56 8.23 -31.50
CA ALA A 35 -54.73 7.64 -30.84
C ALA A 35 -54.68 7.83 -29.32
N ASP A 36 -55.61 8.66 -28.85
CA ASP A 36 -56.13 8.73 -27.47
C ASP A 36 -56.37 7.35 -26.85
N ILE A 37 -55.84 7.10 -25.64
CA ILE A 37 -56.45 6.15 -24.68
C ILE A 37 -56.47 6.77 -23.27
N VAL A 38 -57.59 7.46 -23.01
CA VAL A 38 -58.53 7.27 -21.88
C VAL A 38 -57.96 7.02 -20.48
N GLU A 39 -58.17 8.07 -19.68
CA GLU A 39 -58.31 8.20 -18.23
C GLU A 39 -59.29 7.17 -17.58
N GLU A 40 -59.07 6.92 -16.29
CA GLU A 40 -59.92 6.19 -15.32
C GLU A 40 -59.85 4.65 -15.30
N VAL A 41 -59.27 4.08 -14.23
CA VAL A 41 -60.05 3.29 -13.25
C VAL A 41 -59.44 3.45 -11.85
N SER A 42 -60.29 3.95 -10.96
CA SER A 42 -60.15 4.06 -9.52
C SER A 42 -60.21 2.73 -8.75
N ARG A 43 -59.53 2.68 -7.59
CA ARG A 43 -60.08 2.22 -6.29
C ARG A 43 -60.32 0.71 -6.06
N VAL A 44 -59.51 0.09 -5.20
CA VAL A 44 -59.85 -1.05 -4.31
C VAL A 44 -58.97 -0.94 -3.03
N GLU A 45 -59.56 -0.49 -1.91
CA GLU A 45 -59.70 -1.21 -0.61
C GLU A 45 -58.36 -1.65 0.02
N GLU A 46 -57.76 -0.92 0.97
CA GLU A 46 -58.11 -0.79 2.39
C GLU A 46 -58.76 -2.05 3.00
N VAL A 47 -57.92 -2.93 3.58
CA VAL A 47 -58.38 -3.94 4.55
C VAL A 47 -57.47 -3.87 5.77
N ALA A 48 -58.03 -3.31 6.84
CA ALA A 48 -57.57 -3.42 8.20
C ALA A 48 -58.00 -4.78 8.79
N ALA A 49 -57.10 -5.42 9.52
CA ALA A 49 -57.38 -6.40 10.58
C ALA A 49 -56.09 -6.46 11.44
N GLU A 50 -56.02 -5.79 12.58
CA GLU A 50 -56.48 -6.30 13.89
C GLU A 50 -56.13 -7.78 14.10
N ASN A 51 -55.03 -8.03 14.82
CA ASN A 51 -54.98 -9.11 15.80
C ASN A 51 -54.02 -8.73 16.94
N GLU A 52 -54.63 -8.59 18.12
CA GLU A 52 -54.05 -8.43 19.43
C GLU A 52 -53.58 -9.81 20.01
N PRO A 53 -52.91 -9.83 21.17
CA PRO A 53 -51.92 -10.85 21.54
C PRO A 53 -52.49 -12.01 22.36
N GLU A 54 -51.79 -13.15 22.35
CA GLU A 54 -51.97 -14.21 23.35
C GLU A 54 -50.81 -14.21 24.35
N ASP A 55 -51.17 -13.84 25.58
CA ASP A 55 -50.56 -14.26 26.85
C ASP A 55 -50.65 -15.78 27.01
N THR A 56 -49.62 -16.43 27.58
CA THR A 56 -49.80 -17.39 28.71
C THR A 56 -48.46 -17.86 29.32
N GLU A 57 -48.32 -17.56 30.62
CA GLU A 57 -47.85 -18.39 31.77
C GLU A 57 -46.44 -19.03 31.73
N GLU A 58 -45.51 -18.58 32.60
CA GLU A 58 -45.29 -18.94 34.02
C GLU A 58 -44.81 -20.37 34.29
N THR A 59 -43.61 -20.48 34.89
CA THR A 59 -43.22 -21.35 36.04
C THR A 59 -41.71 -21.16 36.29
N GLU A 60 -41.31 -20.43 37.33
CA GLU A 60 -41.06 -20.87 38.73
C GLU A 60 -39.79 -21.73 38.93
N ASP A 61 -38.85 -21.11 39.65
CA ASP A 61 -38.05 -21.63 40.78
C ASP A 61 -37.26 -22.94 40.63
N ASN A 62 -35.93 -22.84 40.85
CA ASN A 62 -35.33 -23.59 41.94
C ASN A 62 -34.08 -22.91 42.52
N GLU A 63 -34.19 -22.56 43.80
CA GLU A 63 -33.13 -22.19 44.73
C GLU A 63 -32.29 -23.42 45.17
N GLU A 64 -31.27 -23.11 45.98
CA GLU A 64 -30.49 -23.97 46.88
C GLU A 64 -29.31 -24.75 46.29
N ALA A 65 -28.18 -24.93 46.97
CA ALA A 65 -27.58 -24.33 48.17
C ALA A 65 -26.26 -25.11 48.41
N ILE A 66 -25.22 -24.37 48.83
CA ILE A 66 -24.30 -24.69 49.95
C ILE A 66 -23.78 -26.13 50.07
N VAL A 67 -22.46 -26.33 49.98
CA VAL A 67 -21.65 -27.02 51.02
C VAL A 67 -20.22 -26.45 51.04
N GLU A 68 -19.86 -25.86 52.19
CA GLU A 68 -18.52 -25.59 52.69
C GLU A 68 -17.88 -26.86 53.29
N GLU A 69 -16.55 -26.96 53.29
CA GLU A 69 -15.67 -27.58 54.33
C GLU A 69 -14.22 -27.55 53.75
N GLU A 70 -13.31 -26.67 54.17
CA GLU A 70 -12.43 -26.69 55.38
C GLU A 70 -11.51 -27.92 55.52
N GLU A 71 -10.19 -27.70 55.54
CA GLU A 71 -9.17 -28.18 56.54
C GLU A 71 -7.74 -27.87 56.01
N GLU A 72 -7.00 -26.95 56.67
CA GLU A 72 -5.85 -27.17 57.60
C GLU A 72 -4.51 -27.53 56.90
N VAL A 73 -3.50 -26.64 56.79
CA VAL A 73 -2.52 -26.10 57.77
C VAL A 73 -1.40 -27.09 58.19
N SER A 74 -0.16 -26.54 58.20
CA SER A 74 1.11 -27.00 58.80
C SER A 74 2.04 -27.84 57.88
N GLU A 75 3.38 -27.73 57.89
CA GLU A 75 4.33 -27.08 58.80
C GLU A 75 5.70 -26.91 58.10
N GLU A 76 6.51 -26.00 58.64
CA GLU A 76 7.87 -25.60 58.25
C GLU A 76 8.93 -26.73 58.37
N THR A 77 10.00 -26.68 57.57
CA THR A 77 11.35 -27.11 58.02
C THR A 77 12.46 -26.36 57.27
N GLU A 78 13.23 -25.61 58.05
CA GLU A 78 14.48 -24.91 57.80
C GLU A 78 15.68 -25.88 57.87
N VAL A 79 16.61 -25.89 56.89
CA VAL A 79 18.06 -26.18 57.11
C VAL A 79 18.93 -25.59 55.97
N GLU A 80 19.70 -24.56 56.35
CA GLU A 80 21.08 -24.13 56.02
C GLU A 80 21.77 -24.44 54.66
N GLU A 81 22.38 -23.36 54.13
CA GLU A 81 23.38 -23.27 53.04
C GLU A 81 24.71 -24.03 53.32
N PRO A 82 25.60 -24.13 52.32
CA PRO A 82 26.62 -23.09 52.19
C PRO A 82 26.89 -22.59 50.76
N GLU A 83 27.09 -21.27 50.68
CA GLU A 83 28.00 -20.47 49.85
C GLU A 83 28.91 -21.26 48.87
N ASN A 84 28.94 -20.85 47.58
CA ASN A 84 30.09 -20.13 47.01
C ASN A 84 29.89 -19.73 45.53
N GLU A 85 30.19 -18.45 45.25
CA GLU A 85 30.73 -17.89 43.99
C GLU A 85 30.05 -18.22 42.65
N THR A 86 29.23 -17.29 42.15
CA THR A 86 29.64 -16.39 41.06
C THR A 86 28.51 -15.36 40.89
N GLU A 87 28.73 -14.21 41.49
CA GLU A 87 27.95 -12.98 41.26
C GLU A 87 28.23 -12.54 39.82
N LYS A 88 27.47 -13.10 38.88
CA LYS A 88 27.34 -12.51 37.55
C LYS A 88 26.42 -11.33 37.73
N GLU A 89 27.06 -10.16 37.82
CA GLU A 89 26.46 -8.83 37.70
C GLU A 89 25.42 -8.90 36.57
N LEU A 90 24.16 -9.03 36.97
CA LEU A 90 23.01 -8.89 36.10
C LEU A 90 22.94 -7.40 35.84
N GLU A 91 23.50 -7.01 34.69
CA GLU A 91 23.31 -5.70 34.11
C GLU A 91 21.83 -5.30 34.19
N GLU A 92 21.66 -4.02 34.49
CA GLU A 92 20.41 -3.40 34.84
C GLU A 92 19.31 -3.67 33.80
N LYS A 93 18.08 -3.80 34.31
CA LYS A 93 16.86 -3.92 33.51
C LYS A 93 16.88 -2.95 32.33
N PRO A 94 16.53 -3.37 31.10
CA PRO A 94 16.37 -2.44 30.00
C PRO A 94 15.35 -1.37 30.40
N SER A 95 15.71 -0.12 30.12
CA SER A 95 14.86 1.06 30.29
C SER A 95 13.44 0.74 29.84
N ALA A 96 12.49 0.67 30.77
CA ALA A 96 11.12 0.22 30.53
C ALA A 96 10.32 1.11 29.54
N ASN A 97 10.96 2.08 28.90
CA ASN A 97 10.38 3.01 27.92
C ASN A 97 11.28 3.25 26.69
N LEU A 98 12.34 2.46 26.46
CA LEU A 98 13.14 2.57 25.23
C LEU A 98 12.27 2.33 24.00
N GLY A 99 12.50 3.10 22.93
CA GLY A 99 11.70 3.09 21.72
C GLY A 99 10.44 3.96 21.77
N GLN A 100 10.12 4.59 22.91
CA GLN A 100 9.06 5.60 22.97
C GLN A 100 9.58 6.97 22.52
N ARG A 101 8.69 7.86 22.07
CA ARG A 101 9.05 9.24 21.68
C ARG A 101 9.83 10.02 22.76
N THR A 102 9.57 9.75 24.04
CA THR A 102 10.27 10.41 25.17
C THR A 102 11.60 9.77 25.53
N ASN A 103 11.88 8.57 25.03
CA ASN A 103 13.13 7.84 25.22
C ASN A 103 13.41 6.97 23.97
N PRO A 104 13.68 7.63 22.82
CA PRO A 104 13.89 6.95 21.54
C PRO A 104 15.14 6.08 21.56
N VAL A 105 15.22 5.14 20.62
CA VAL A 105 16.39 4.30 20.38
C VAL A 105 17.49 5.17 19.73
N PRO A 106 18.70 5.26 20.29
CA PRO A 106 19.80 5.96 19.63
C PRO A 106 20.15 5.32 18.28
N LEU A 107 20.53 6.14 17.28
CA LEU A 107 21.08 5.63 16.03
C LEU A 107 22.29 4.71 16.30
N GLY A 108 22.34 3.57 15.61
CA GLY A 108 23.36 2.53 15.78
C GLY A 108 23.06 1.51 16.89
N GLU A 109 22.04 1.73 17.72
CA GLU A 109 21.57 0.73 18.68
C GLU A 109 20.45 -0.14 18.08
N SER A 110 20.50 -1.43 18.41
CA SER A 110 19.47 -2.39 18.02
C SER A 110 18.28 -2.33 18.98
N PHE A 111 17.07 -2.48 18.46
CA PHE A 111 15.85 -2.55 19.26
C PHE A 111 14.95 -3.69 18.80
N GLN A 112 14.38 -4.39 19.78
CA GLN A 112 13.52 -5.54 19.55
C GLN A 112 12.06 -5.18 19.80
N PHE A 113 11.18 -5.55 18.87
CA PHE A 113 9.75 -5.35 19.02
C PHE A 113 8.94 -6.45 18.34
N ALA A 114 7.69 -6.61 18.79
CA ALA A 114 6.80 -7.63 18.27
C ALA A 114 6.22 -7.22 16.91
N VAL A 115 6.12 -8.21 16.02
CA VAL A 115 5.51 -8.14 14.69
C VAL A 115 4.42 -9.20 14.56
N GLN A 116 3.55 -9.05 13.56
CA GLN A 116 2.57 -10.08 13.20
C GLN A 116 3.01 -10.76 11.90
N ILE A 117 3.04 -12.08 11.92
CA ILE A 117 3.33 -12.94 10.78
C ILE A 117 2.01 -13.51 10.29
N VAL A 118 1.66 -13.25 9.03
CA VAL A 118 0.41 -13.70 8.41
C VAL A 118 0.74 -14.77 7.39
N ASP A 119 0.09 -15.92 7.50
CA ASP A 119 0.11 -16.96 6.47
C ASP A 119 -0.96 -16.64 5.43
N TYR A 120 -0.54 -16.09 4.28
CA TYR A 120 -1.45 -15.71 3.21
C TYR A 120 -2.02 -16.92 2.45
N GLU A 121 -1.44 -18.13 2.60
CA GLU A 121 -1.97 -19.34 1.99
C GLU A 121 -2.97 -20.08 2.90
N ALA A 122 -3.14 -19.64 4.15
CA ALA A 122 -4.08 -20.26 5.08
C ALA A 122 -5.53 -19.87 4.77
N ASP A 123 -6.44 -20.86 4.79
CA ASP A 123 -7.89 -20.66 4.61
C ASP A 123 -8.50 -19.69 5.65
N ASP A 124 -7.89 -19.56 6.84
CA ASP A 124 -8.35 -18.75 7.95
C ASP A 124 -7.29 -17.70 8.35
N TYR A 125 -7.70 -16.45 8.51
CA TYR A 125 -6.83 -15.38 9.02
C TYR A 125 -6.47 -15.61 10.50
N ASN A 126 -5.23 -16.05 10.74
CA ASN A 126 -4.71 -16.32 12.08
C ASN A 126 -3.26 -15.80 12.22
N PRO A 127 -3.06 -14.49 12.46
CA PRO A 127 -1.73 -13.91 12.60
C PRO A 127 -0.99 -14.50 13.80
N GLN A 128 0.27 -14.82 13.60
CA GLN A 128 1.18 -15.29 14.65
C GLN A 128 2.04 -14.13 15.15
N GLU A 129 2.38 -14.13 16.44
CA GLU A 129 3.34 -13.16 16.98
C GLU A 129 4.76 -13.57 16.60
N GLY A 130 5.54 -12.60 16.11
CA GLY A 130 6.99 -12.72 15.91
C GLY A 130 7.75 -11.64 16.66
N LEU A 131 9.07 -11.78 16.71
CA LEU A 131 9.99 -10.81 17.32
C LEU A 131 11.06 -10.42 16.29
N ILE A 132 11.16 -9.13 15.98
CA ILE A 132 12.19 -8.60 15.10
C ILE A 132 13.19 -7.74 15.89
N GLU A 133 14.46 -7.82 15.53
CA GLU A 133 15.50 -6.89 15.94
C GLU A 133 15.86 -5.98 14.78
N VAL A 134 15.83 -4.66 15.00
CA VAL A 134 16.13 -3.65 13.97
C VAL A 134 17.22 -2.70 14.45
N THR A 135 18.15 -2.37 13.56
CA THR A 135 19.18 -1.34 13.77
C THR A 135 19.13 -0.33 12.63
N LEU A 136 19.13 0.97 12.98
CA LEU A 136 19.28 2.07 12.02
C LEU A 136 20.69 2.64 12.09
N SER A 137 21.34 2.87 10.95
CA SER A 137 22.71 3.39 10.90
C SER A 137 22.98 4.25 9.66
N ASN A 138 24.19 4.82 9.56
CA ASN A 138 24.68 5.53 8.36
C ASN A 138 23.72 6.60 7.81
N LEU A 139 23.24 7.49 8.68
CA LEU A 139 22.34 8.58 8.28
C LEU A 139 23.07 9.63 7.43
N VAL A 140 22.54 9.91 6.25
CA VAL A 140 22.92 11.00 5.35
C VAL A 140 21.71 11.95 5.23
N THR A 141 21.93 13.25 5.22
CA THR A 141 20.85 14.26 5.17
C THR A 141 21.09 15.33 4.10
N GLY A 142 20.04 16.10 3.78
CA GLY A 142 20.14 17.32 2.99
C GLY A 142 20.61 17.11 1.55
N ASP A 143 21.46 18.01 1.08
CA ASP A 143 22.00 18.00 -0.29
C ASP A 143 22.80 16.71 -0.58
N ASP A 144 23.48 16.14 0.42
CA ASP A 144 24.27 14.92 0.25
C ASP A 144 23.35 13.69 0.07
N ALA A 145 22.24 13.64 0.81
CA ALA A 145 21.22 12.61 0.63
C ALA A 145 20.56 12.71 -0.74
N TYR A 146 20.23 13.93 -1.18
CA TYR A 146 19.62 14.13 -2.49
C TYR A 146 20.59 13.80 -3.64
N ALA A 147 21.87 14.15 -3.51
CA ALA A 147 22.89 13.76 -4.48
C ALA A 147 23.02 12.24 -4.58
N PHE A 148 23.03 11.54 -3.44
CA PHE A 148 23.01 10.08 -3.41
C PHE A 148 21.78 9.50 -4.13
N LEU A 149 20.59 10.05 -3.87
CA LEU A 149 19.35 9.60 -4.53
C LEU A 149 19.39 9.79 -6.05
N LEU A 150 19.94 10.92 -6.54
CA LEU A 150 20.09 11.14 -7.98
C LEU A 150 21.11 10.21 -8.65
N GLU A 151 22.12 9.76 -7.92
CA GLU A 151 23.09 8.76 -8.39
C GLU A 151 22.43 7.38 -8.52
N GLU A 152 21.58 7.01 -7.56
CA GLU A 152 20.82 5.75 -7.56
C GLU A 152 19.74 5.73 -8.65
N ASN A 153 18.94 6.79 -8.74
CA ASN A 153 17.93 6.98 -9.77
C ASN A 153 17.82 8.47 -10.17
N PRO A 154 18.16 8.84 -11.43
CA PRO A 154 18.12 10.23 -11.89
C PRO A 154 16.69 10.82 -12.00
N TYR A 155 15.65 10.01 -11.81
CA TYR A 155 14.25 10.46 -11.76
C TYR A 155 13.78 10.83 -10.34
N ASN A 156 14.60 10.64 -9.32
CA ASN A 156 14.26 11.07 -7.96
C ASN A 156 14.07 12.61 -7.89
N GLU A 157 12.96 13.03 -7.28
CA GLU A 157 12.58 14.43 -7.18
C GLU A 157 13.25 15.14 -6.00
N GLU A 158 13.38 16.47 -6.08
CA GLU A 158 13.78 17.29 -4.94
C GLU A 158 12.75 17.15 -3.80
N ALA A 159 13.21 17.22 -2.54
CA ALA A 159 12.31 17.25 -1.39
C ALA A 159 11.39 18.50 -1.46
N PRO A 160 10.15 18.41 -0.95
CA PRO A 160 9.22 19.54 -0.97
C PRO A 160 9.73 20.73 -0.13
N GLU A 161 9.18 21.92 -0.38
CA GLU A 161 9.59 23.14 0.34
C GLU A 161 9.44 22.97 1.87
N GLY A 162 10.52 23.25 2.60
CA GLY A 162 10.59 23.11 4.06
C GLY A 162 11.07 21.75 4.56
N TYR A 163 11.32 20.82 3.63
CA TYR A 163 11.82 19.48 3.93
C TYR A 163 13.14 19.21 3.18
N GLU A 164 13.87 18.21 3.66
CA GLU A 164 15.05 17.64 3.03
C GLU A 164 14.93 16.11 2.98
N TRP A 165 15.67 15.50 2.05
CA TRP A 165 15.84 14.06 2.04
C TRP A 165 16.77 13.62 3.16
N ILE A 166 16.45 12.48 3.75
CA ILE A 166 17.37 11.71 4.59
C ILE A 166 17.42 10.28 4.09
N VAL A 167 18.60 9.68 4.13
CA VAL A 167 18.85 8.30 3.73
C VAL A 167 19.59 7.60 4.86
N PHE A 168 19.19 6.40 5.24
CA PHE A 168 19.85 5.62 6.28
C PHE A 168 19.78 4.12 5.98
N ASP A 169 20.67 3.38 6.61
CA ASP A 169 20.75 1.93 6.50
C ASP A 169 19.88 1.28 7.57
N ILE A 170 19.19 0.21 7.18
CA ILE A 170 18.40 -0.64 8.06
C ILE A 170 18.98 -2.05 8.01
N GLU A 171 19.25 -2.62 9.17
CA GLU A 171 19.50 -4.06 9.34
C GLU A 171 18.40 -4.64 10.21
N ALA A 172 17.79 -5.74 9.78
CA ALA A 172 16.72 -6.40 10.51
C ALA A 172 16.92 -7.92 10.57
N THR A 173 16.70 -8.50 11.75
CA THR A 173 16.75 -9.95 11.97
C THR A 173 15.45 -10.43 12.61
N LEU A 174 14.81 -11.45 12.03
CA LEU A 174 13.67 -12.12 12.64
C LEU A 174 14.20 -13.07 13.72
N LEU A 175 14.06 -12.70 14.99
CA LEU A 175 14.56 -13.46 16.13
C LEU A 175 13.66 -14.61 16.54
N GLU A 176 12.34 -14.40 16.41
CA GLU A 176 11.32 -15.41 16.70
C GLU A 176 10.25 -15.34 15.60
N GLY A 177 9.99 -16.45 14.91
CA GLY A 177 8.92 -16.61 13.92
C GLY A 177 8.55 -18.07 13.66
N ASP A 178 7.79 -18.33 12.60
CA ASP A 178 7.53 -19.69 12.12
C ASP A 178 8.64 -20.12 11.13
N GLU A 179 9.06 -21.38 11.18
CA GLU A 179 10.08 -21.92 10.26
C GLU A 179 9.57 -22.07 8.80
N ASN A 180 8.25 -22.04 8.59
CA ASN A 180 7.60 -22.32 7.31
C ASN A 180 6.76 -21.14 6.78
N ILE A 181 6.45 -20.15 7.62
CA ILE A 181 5.70 -18.96 7.22
C ILE A 181 6.66 -17.76 7.32
N PRO A 182 7.01 -17.12 6.20
CA PRO A 182 7.93 -15.99 6.21
C PRO A 182 7.26 -14.74 6.78
N TYR A 183 8.07 -13.90 7.41
CA TYR A 183 7.74 -12.51 7.70
C TYR A 183 8.37 -11.62 6.63
N MET A 184 7.58 -10.74 6.01
CA MET A 184 8.08 -9.77 5.04
C MET A 184 8.10 -8.38 5.70
N PRO A 185 9.28 -7.84 6.08
CA PRO A 185 9.36 -6.52 6.66
C PRO A 185 8.94 -5.47 5.63
N MET A 186 7.90 -4.71 5.97
CA MET A 186 7.50 -3.51 5.24
C MET A 186 8.05 -2.28 5.97
N PRO A 187 8.88 -1.44 5.34
CA PRO A 187 9.43 -0.23 5.96
C PRO A 187 8.38 0.87 6.05
N MET A 188 7.37 0.68 6.91
CA MET A 188 6.41 1.71 7.27
C MET A 188 7.09 2.74 8.17
N ILE A 189 7.82 3.66 7.54
CA ILE A 189 8.68 4.63 8.19
C ILE A 189 8.26 6.05 7.82
N SER A 190 8.16 6.92 8.82
CA SER A 190 8.00 8.36 8.64
C SER A 190 8.93 9.12 9.58
N THR A 191 8.97 10.45 9.46
CA THR A 191 9.65 11.31 10.43
C THR A 191 8.63 12.11 11.24
N VAL A 192 8.94 12.31 12.52
CA VAL A 192 8.10 13.06 13.47
C VAL A 192 8.91 14.21 14.03
N SER A 193 8.45 15.43 13.80
CA SER A 193 9.16 16.62 14.26
C SER A 193 9.03 16.88 15.75
N GLU A 194 9.81 17.81 16.30
CA GLU A 194 9.78 18.20 17.72
C GLU A 194 8.35 18.61 18.15
N SER A 195 7.63 19.29 17.27
CA SER A 195 6.23 19.67 17.48
C SER A 195 5.26 18.48 17.57
N GLY A 196 5.67 17.31 17.07
CA GLY A 196 4.87 16.11 16.95
C GLY A 196 4.10 15.98 15.65
N ALA A 197 4.39 16.84 14.66
CA ALA A 197 3.87 16.68 13.30
C ALA A 197 4.63 15.57 12.57
N GLU A 198 3.89 14.71 11.86
CA GLU A 198 4.47 13.77 10.91
C GLU A 198 4.75 14.47 9.58
N SER A 199 5.79 14.02 8.89
CA SER A 199 6.06 14.46 7.53
C SER A 199 4.91 14.08 6.58
N PRO A 200 4.66 14.88 5.53
CA PRO A 200 3.55 14.63 4.61
C PRO A 200 3.77 13.34 3.83
N ASP A 201 2.68 12.59 3.63
CA ASP A 201 2.64 11.40 2.79
C ASP A 201 2.83 11.74 1.30
N GLY A 202 3.10 10.71 0.48
CA GLY A 202 3.17 10.84 -0.99
C GLY A 202 4.52 11.30 -1.53
N HIS A 203 5.56 11.32 -0.69
CA HIS A 203 6.93 11.59 -1.11
C HIS A 203 7.78 10.34 -0.92
N TYR A 204 8.24 9.76 -2.01
CA TYR A 204 9.07 8.56 -2.03
C TYR A 204 10.27 8.77 -2.95
N ALA A 205 11.35 8.04 -2.68
CA ALA A 205 12.52 8.00 -3.54
C ALA A 205 12.85 6.55 -3.87
N THR A 206 13.26 6.30 -5.10
CA THR A 206 13.69 4.99 -5.56
C THR A 206 15.15 4.75 -5.20
N LEU A 207 15.45 3.58 -4.64
CA LEU A 207 16.78 3.12 -4.28
C LEU A 207 17.06 1.78 -4.96
N ASN A 208 18.30 1.52 -5.39
CA ASN A 208 18.64 0.20 -5.97
C ASN A 208 18.73 -0.89 -4.89
N ASN A 209 19.02 -0.51 -3.65
CA ASN A 209 19.12 -1.41 -2.49
C ASN A 209 18.15 -0.97 -1.39
N GLU A 210 16.87 -0.86 -1.74
CA GLU A 210 15.80 -0.54 -0.79
C GLU A 210 15.63 -1.66 0.26
N PHE A 211 15.37 -1.28 1.50
CA PHE A 211 15.08 -2.25 2.57
C PHE A 211 13.64 -2.79 2.45
N GLY A 212 13.45 -4.06 2.77
CA GLY A 212 12.13 -4.69 2.84
C GLY A 212 11.88 -5.64 1.68
N TYR A 213 10.62 -6.04 1.51
CA TYR A 213 10.14 -6.85 0.37
C TYR A 213 10.89 -8.17 0.14
N ILE A 214 11.46 -8.74 1.22
CA ILE A 214 12.18 -10.01 1.22
C ILE A 214 11.60 -10.87 2.32
N ASP A 215 11.35 -12.14 2.02
CA ASP A 215 10.90 -13.13 2.99
C ASP A 215 11.98 -13.43 4.03
N LEU A 216 11.66 -13.19 5.31
CA LEU A 216 12.47 -13.61 6.45
C LEU A 216 11.82 -14.80 7.14
N PHE A 217 12.52 -15.94 7.13
CA PHE A 217 12.21 -17.07 8.01
C PHE A 217 12.89 -16.90 9.37
N ASP A 218 12.50 -17.72 10.35
CA ASP A 218 13.08 -17.71 11.70
C ASP A 218 14.62 -17.69 11.66
N GLY A 219 15.24 -16.69 12.31
CA GLY A 219 16.68 -16.44 12.32
C GLY A 219 17.25 -15.76 11.06
N GLY A 220 16.42 -15.41 10.08
CA GLY A 220 16.81 -14.70 8.86
C GLY A 220 17.15 -13.22 9.11
N THR A 221 18.10 -12.71 8.33
CA THR A 221 18.55 -11.31 8.38
C THR A 221 18.46 -10.68 6.99
N THR A 222 18.05 -9.42 6.93
CA THR A 222 18.10 -8.59 5.73
C THR A 222 18.66 -7.21 6.06
N SER A 223 19.17 -6.53 5.04
CA SER A 223 19.69 -5.17 5.15
C SER A 223 19.40 -4.38 3.89
N GLY A 224 19.13 -3.10 4.02
CA GLY A 224 18.87 -2.21 2.89
C GLY A 224 18.92 -0.75 3.31
N LYS A 225 18.54 0.13 2.39
CA LYS A 225 18.46 1.57 2.62
C LYS A 225 17.01 2.01 2.62
N GLN A 226 16.71 3.06 3.38
CA GLN A 226 15.44 3.76 3.27
C GLN A 226 15.70 5.25 3.08
N ALA A 227 14.88 5.88 2.24
CA ALA A 227 14.81 7.32 2.09
C ALA A 227 13.47 7.83 2.59
N VAL A 228 13.49 8.90 3.38
CA VAL A 228 12.29 9.63 3.81
C VAL A 228 12.60 11.13 3.83
N ILE A 229 11.58 11.96 3.91
CA ILE A 229 11.76 13.41 4.09
C ILE A 229 11.73 13.80 5.57
N ALA A 230 12.44 14.86 5.91
CA ALA A 230 12.50 15.42 7.26
C ALA A 230 12.50 16.96 7.22
N PRO A 231 12.02 17.66 8.26
CA PRO A 231 12.02 19.11 8.28
C PRO A 231 13.45 19.69 8.47
N VAL A 232 13.79 20.74 7.72
CA VAL A 232 15.16 21.31 7.68
C VAL A 232 15.54 22.12 8.93
N ASP A 233 14.58 22.76 9.59
CA ASP A 233 14.82 23.77 10.62
C ASP A 233 14.39 23.33 12.05
N GLU A 234 14.05 22.06 12.24
CA GLU A 234 13.68 21.52 13.54
C GLU A 234 14.18 20.08 13.72
N SER A 235 14.40 19.66 14.97
CA SER A 235 14.75 18.27 15.21
C SER A 235 13.57 17.34 14.98
N TYR A 236 13.87 16.11 14.58
CA TYR A 236 12.90 15.08 14.31
C TYR A 236 13.38 13.72 14.83
N LEU A 237 12.46 12.77 14.89
CA LEU A 237 12.71 11.35 15.15
C LEU A 237 12.29 10.54 13.93
N ILE A 238 12.93 9.40 13.72
CA ILE A 238 12.45 8.40 12.76
C ILE A 238 11.41 7.54 13.49
N LYS A 239 10.22 7.43 12.92
CA LYS A 239 9.10 6.63 13.44
C LYS A 239 8.96 5.39 12.57
N TRP A 240 9.15 4.22 13.15
CA TRP A 240 8.74 2.95 12.55
C TRP A 240 7.35 2.60 13.07
N TYR A 241 6.39 2.34 12.19
CA TYR A 241 5.04 1.98 12.59
C TYR A 241 4.49 0.83 11.77
N GLU A 242 4.35 -0.33 12.40
CA GLU A 242 3.65 -1.46 11.78
C GLU A 242 2.62 -1.94 12.80
N ASN A 243 2.89 -3.04 13.51
CA ASN A 243 2.09 -3.49 14.65
C ASN A 243 2.47 -2.76 15.96
N SER A 244 3.70 -2.28 16.03
CA SER A 244 4.26 -1.48 17.12
C SER A 244 4.72 -0.13 16.59
N THR A 245 4.78 0.88 17.45
CA THR A 245 5.42 2.17 17.13
C THR A 245 6.73 2.29 17.89
N VAL A 246 7.82 2.45 17.15
CA VAL A 246 9.17 2.64 17.70
C VAL A 246 9.74 3.95 17.17
N PHE A 247 10.40 4.71 18.03
CA PHE A 247 11.06 5.96 17.69
C PHE A 247 12.57 5.83 17.81
N PHE A 248 13.28 6.32 16.81
CA PHE A 248 14.75 6.39 16.78
C PHE A 248 15.23 7.84 16.78
N ASP A 249 16.28 8.12 17.55
CA ASP A 249 16.94 9.42 17.64
C ASP A 249 18.16 9.47 16.73
N ILE A 250 18.18 10.47 15.88
CA ILE A 250 19.25 10.71 14.91
C ILE A 250 20.41 11.53 15.47
N LYS A 251 20.24 12.21 16.62
CA LYS A 251 21.26 13.12 17.17
C LYS A 251 22.50 12.41 17.72
N ALA A 252 22.40 11.12 18.03
CA ALA A 252 23.53 10.34 18.55
C ALA A 252 24.69 10.21 17.53
N ALA A 253 24.41 10.35 16.23
CA ALA A 253 25.42 10.28 15.18
C ALA A 253 26.27 11.55 15.06
N GLU A 254 25.68 12.73 15.23
CA GLU A 254 26.38 14.02 15.03
C GLU A 254 27.45 14.31 16.10
N ASP A 255 27.29 13.73 17.29
CA ASP A 255 28.23 13.91 18.40
C ASP A 255 29.36 12.86 18.39
N SER A 256 29.18 11.68 17.76
CA SER A 256 30.22 10.64 17.69
C SER A 256 31.26 10.91 16.60
N GLU A 257 30.87 11.52 15.47
CA GLU A 257 31.80 11.83 14.38
C GLU A 257 32.80 12.95 14.72
N LYS A 258 32.47 13.84 15.67
CA LYS A 258 33.41 14.88 16.13
C LYS A 258 34.60 14.31 16.91
N ASP A 259 34.43 13.18 17.58
CA ASP A 259 35.50 12.55 18.35
C ASP A 259 36.39 11.67 17.45
N GLU A 260 35.86 11.07 16.38
CA GLU A 260 36.67 10.26 15.44
C GLU A 260 37.50 11.07 14.43
N GLN A 261 37.05 12.28 14.04
CA GLN A 261 37.82 13.11 13.10
C GLN A 261 39.09 13.72 13.71
N GLU A 262 39.21 13.82 15.04
CA GLU A 262 40.50 14.19 15.68
C GLU A 262 41.52 13.03 15.70
N GLU A 263 41.09 11.77 15.54
CA GLU A 263 41.99 10.60 15.63
C GLU A 263 42.44 10.05 14.26
N LYS A 264 41.65 10.24 13.18
CA LYS A 264 41.98 9.73 11.83
C LYS A 264 42.95 10.61 11.00
N ALA A 265 43.47 11.72 11.52
CA ALA A 265 44.47 12.54 10.83
C ALA A 265 45.91 11.98 10.85
N GLU A 266 46.17 10.86 11.52
CA GLU A 266 47.50 10.22 11.58
C GLU A 266 47.49 8.73 11.22
N THR A 267 46.96 8.29 10.07
CA THR A 267 47.50 7.08 9.40
C THR A 267 46.94 6.87 7.98
N GLU A 268 47.56 7.52 6.99
CA GLU A 268 47.58 7.01 5.61
C GLU A 268 48.81 6.12 5.43
N GLU A 269 48.65 4.81 5.25
CA GLU A 269 49.54 4.04 4.35
C GLU A 269 48.87 2.74 3.84
N ALA A 270 48.38 2.84 2.60
CA ALA A 270 48.31 1.84 1.52
C ALA A 270 48.29 0.33 1.82
N VAL A 271 47.22 -0.35 1.39
CA VAL A 271 47.29 -1.69 0.78
C VAL A 271 46.27 -1.77 -0.36
N ALA A 272 46.74 -2.19 -1.54
CA ALA A 272 45.94 -2.51 -2.72
C ALA A 272 45.67 -4.02 -2.74
N GLU A 273 44.43 -4.42 -3.02
CA GLU A 273 44.09 -5.81 -3.36
C GLU A 273 43.22 -5.90 -4.62
N GLU A 274 43.39 -7.02 -5.32
CA GLU A 274 42.96 -7.36 -6.68
C GLU A 274 41.49 -7.81 -6.76
N PRO A 275 40.84 -7.80 -7.95
CA PRO A 275 39.45 -8.22 -8.08
C PRO A 275 39.31 -9.74 -8.19
N VAL A 276 38.31 -10.29 -7.50
CA VAL A 276 37.82 -11.67 -7.63
C VAL A 276 36.59 -11.66 -8.54
N GLU A 277 36.65 -12.45 -9.62
CA GLU A 277 35.52 -12.76 -10.50
C GLU A 277 34.68 -13.87 -9.83
N ASP A 278 33.37 -13.66 -9.68
CA ASP A 278 32.44 -14.73 -9.34
C ASP A 278 31.35 -14.87 -10.42
N GLU A 279 31.11 -16.13 -10.79
CA GLU A 279 30.13 -16.61 -11.76
C GLU A 279 28.72 -16.58 -11.15
N VAL A 280 27.75 -16.08 -11.91
CA VAL A 280 26.32 -16.09 -11.55
C VAL A 280 25.66 -17.34 -12.14
N GLU A 281 25.14 -18.23 -11.27
CA GLU A 281 24.19 -19.27 -11.67
C GLU A 281 22.76 -18.71 -11.62
N GLU A 282 22.06 -18.80 -12.75
CA GLU A 282 20.62 -18.53 -12.86
C GLU A 282 19.82 -19.71 -12.29
N THR A 283 18.93 -19.44 -11.34
CA THR A 283 17.90 -20.39 -10.89
C THR A 283 16.52 -19.90 -11.27
N GLU A 284 15.82 -20.73 -12.03
CA GLU A 284 14.43 -20.56 -12.49
C GLU A 284 13.47 -20.51 -11.28
N LYS A 285 12.59 -19.50 -11.25
CA LYS A 285 11.53 -19.33 -10.25
C LYS A 285 10.22 -19.91 -10.80
N GLU A 286 9.61 -20.85 -10.09
CA GLU A 286 8.23 -21.31 -10.34
C GLU A 286 7.25 -20.30 -9.72
N VAL A 287 6.32 -19.81 -10.52
CA VAL A 287 5.23 -18.90 -10.13
C VAL A 287 3.99 -19.74 -9.84
N ILE A 288 3.39 -19.53 -8.66
CA ILE A 288 2.11 -20.13 -8.25
C ILE A 288 1.04 -19.06 -8.44
N GLN A 289 0.04 -19.37 -9.26
CA GLN A 289 -1.11 -18.52 -9.57
C GLN A 289 -2.18 -18.74 -8.50
N ASP A 290 -2.56 -17.67 -7.79
CA ASP A 290 -3.70 -17.69 -6.87
C ASP A 290 -5.02 -17.43 -7.61
N GLU A 291 -6.03 -18.25 -7.28
CA GLU A 291 -7.32 -18.31 -7.98
C GLU A 291 -8.28 -17.24 -7.42
N MET A 292 -8.57 -16.18 -8.19
CA MET A 292 -9.56 -15.17 -7.81
C MET A 292 -10.94 -15.79 -7.57
N VAL A 293 -11.55 -15.44 -6.43
CA VAL A 293 -12.96 -15.73 -6.16
C VAL A 293 -13.83 -14.71 -6.91
N PRO A 294 -14.69 -15.14 -7.85
CA PRO A 294 -15.53 -14.23 -8.62
C PRO A 294 -16.57 -13.54 -7.71
N PRO A 295 -16.88 -12.25 -7.93
CA PRO A 295 -17.88 -11.54 -7.14
C PRO A 295 -19.27 -12.18 -7.30
N GLU A 296 -20.07 -12.07 -6.23
CA GLU A 296 -21.41 -12.66 -6.19
C GLU A 296 -22.29 -12.08 -7.30
N ARG A 297 -22.76 -12.96 -8.20
CA ARG A 297 -23.69 -12.63 -9.28
C ARG A 297 -24.89 -11.87 -8.71
N ILE A 298 -25.25 -10.73 -9.31
CA ILE A 298 -26.41 -9.93 -8.92
C ILE A 298 -27.69 -10.78 -9.04
N GLU A 299 -28.10 -11.40 -7.93
CA GLU A 299 -29.32 -12.20 -7.87
C GLU A 299 -30.55 -11.27 -7.89
N GLY A 300 -31.23 -11.15 -9.03
CA GLY A 300 -32.49 -10.41 -9.09
C GLY A 300 -32.89 -9.88 -10.47
N ILE A 301 -31.99 -9.89 -11.45
CA ILE A 301 -32.30 -9.43 -12.80
C ILE A 301 -32.95 -10.61 -13.56
N GLY A 302 -34.28 -10.59 -13.65
CA GLY A 302 -35.00 -11.57 -14.45
C GLY A 302 -34.57 -11.51 -15.92
N GLU A 303 -34.37 -12.68 -16.55
CA GLU A 303 -34.01 -12.81 -17.96
C GLU A 303 -34.89 -11.89 -18.84
N GLY A 304 -34.28 -10.84 -19.41
CA GLY A 304 -34.91 -9.97 -20.41
C GLY A 304 -35.19 -8.52 -20.01
N ASN A 305 -34.74 -8.03 -18.85
CA ASN A 305 -34.79 -6.60 -18.52
C ASN A 305 -33.38 -6.00 -18.58
N THR A 306 -33.08 -5.24 -19.64
CA THR A 306 -31.92 -4.34 -19.69
C THR A 306 -32.01 -3.34 -18.54
N VAL A 307 -30.93 -3.22 -17.78
CA VAL A 307 -30.78 -2.24 -16.70
C VAL A 307 -30.33 -0.92 -17.32
N GLU A 308 -30.95 0.19 -16.91
CA GLU A 308 -30.52 1.52 -17.33
C GLU A 308 -29.06 1.78 -16.87
N PRO A 309 -28.17 2.31 -17.73
CA PRO A 309 -26.76 2.47 -17.41
C PRO A 309 -26.48 3.25 -16.12
N GLU A 310 -27.34 4.22 -15.76
CA GLU A 310 -27.19 5.01 -14.53
C GLU A 310 -27.31 4.15 -13.27
N VAL A 311 -28.11 3.08 -13.31
CA VAL A 311 -28.25 2.16 -12.16
C VAL A 311 -26.98 1.33 -11.99
N ILE A 312 -26.30 0.98 -13.08
CA ILE A 312 -25.01 0.29 -13.03
C ILE A 312 -23.93 1.23 -12.49
N VAL A 313 -23.90 2.48 -12.94
CA VAL A 313 -22.97 3.48 -12.40
C VAL A 313 -23.19 3.66 -10.90
N GLU A 314 -24.43 3.82 -10.44
CA GLU A 314 -24.73 3.93 -9.01
C GLU A 314 -24.32 2.67 -8.23
N PHE A 315 -24.51 1.48 -8.80
CA PHE A 315 -24.06 0.24 -8.19
C PHE A 315 -22.53 0.21 -8.03
N LEU A 316 -21.79 0.48 -9.11
CA LEU A 316 -20.33 0.46 -9.09
C LEU A 316 -19.73 1.55 -8.19
N GLN A 317 -20.37 2.73 -8.14
CA GLN A 317 -19.97 3.82 -7.23
C GLN A 317 -20.13 3.47 -5.74
N ASN A 318 -21.05 2.55 -5.42
CA ASN A 318 -21.27 2.10 -4.04
C ASN A 318 -20.48 0.82 -3.69
N ASP A 319 -19.78 0.23 -4.66
CA ASP A 319 -18.92 -0.94 -4.48
C ASP A 319 -17.46 -0.53 -4.16
N GLU A 320 -16.56 -1.49 -3.99
CA GLU A 320 -15.13 -1.25 -3.78
C GLU A 320 -14.49 -0.45 -4.93
N ILE A 321 -14.93 -0.67 -6.17
CA ILE A 321 -14.45 0.07 -7.35
C ILE A 321 -14.75 1.57 -7.21
N GLY A 322 -15.92 1.94 -6.69
CA GLY A 322 -16.29 3.34 -6.47
C GLY A 322 -15.46 4.05 -5.40
N GLN A 323 -14.73 3.31 -4.56
CA GLN A 323 -13.82 3.87 -3.56
C GLN A 323 -12.45 4.20 -4.17
N THR A 324 -12.09 3.56 -5.28
CA THR A 324 -10.77 3.67 -5.90
C THR A 324 -10.80 4.31 -7.28
N ALA A 325 -11.99 4.62 -7.81
CA ALA A 325 -12.17 5.24 -9.11
C ALA A 325 -13.39 6.16 -9.16
N ASP A 326 -13.29 7.21 -9.98
CA ASP A 326 -14.43 8.00 -10.43
C ASP A 326 -15.14 7.27 -11.58
N ILE A 327 -16.43 6.98 -11.39
CA ILE A 327 -17.23 6.21 -12.35
C ILE A 327 -18.36 7.08 -12.89
N HIS A 328 -18.51 7.16 -14.20
CA HIS A 328 -19.62 7.84 -14.85
C HIS A 328 -20.04 7.15 -16.14
N TYR A 329 -21.25 7.45 -16.63
CA TYR A 329 -21.72 6.97 -17.92
C TYR A 329 -21.43 8.02 -19.01
N ASP A 330 -20.77 7.61 -20.08
CA ASP A 330 -20.57 8.42 -21.28
C ASP A 330 -21.62 8.03 -22.34
N GLU A 331 -22.60 8.91 -22.53
CA GLU A 331 -23.68 8.72 -23.51
C GLU A 331 -23.18 8.70 -24.96
N ASP A 332 -22.12 9.45 -25.28
CA ASP A 332 -21.59 9.55 -26.64
C ASP A 332 -20.84 8.27 -27.03
N MET A 333 -20.16 7.65 -26.07
CA MET A 333 -19.43 6.39 -26.25
C MET A 333 -20.27 5.15 -25.95
N MET A 334 -21.45 5.30 -25.34
CA MET A 334 -22.29 4.19 -24.86
C MET A 334 -21.48 3.26 -23.94
N ALA A 335 -20.75 3.84 -22.98
CA ALA A 335 -19.84 3.12 -22.11
C ALA A 335 -19.83 3.67 -20.69
N VAL A 336 -19.57 2.79 -19.72
CA VAL A 336 -19.21 3.17 -18.36
C VAL A 336 -17.74 3.53 -18.34
N ALA A 337 -17.44 4.79 -18.02
CA ALA A 337 -16.09 5.30 -17.88
C ALA A 337 -15.61 5.17 -16.44
N VAL A 338 -14.46 4.54 -16.27
CA VAL A 338 -13.78 4.31 -14.99
C VAL A 338 -12.47 5.10 -15.01
N THR A 339 -12.32 6.05 -14.10
CA THR A 339 -11.10 6.86 -13.95
C THR A 339 -10.50 6.56 -12.57
N PRO A 340 -9.45 5.74 -12.48
CA PRO A 340 -8.85 5.40 -11.20
C PRO A 340 -8.32 6.63 -10.47
N HIS A 341 -8.28 6.60 -9.15
CA HIS A 341 -7.61 7.65 -8.36
C HIS A 341 -6.10 7.45 -8.29
N ASP A 342 -5.65 6.20 -8.45
CA ASP A 342 -4.23 5.86 -8.46
C ASP A 342 -3.59 6.17 -9.81
N THR A 343 -2.67 7.13 -9.80
CA THR A 343 -1.92 7.54 -11.00
C THR A 343 -0.90 6.49 -11.46
N ALA A 344 -0.48 5.57 -10.58
CA ALA A 344 0.46 4.49 -10.94
C ALA A 344 -0.10 3.55 -12.00
N ILE A 345 -1.44 3.47 -12.14
CA ILE A 345 -2.07 2.73 -13.23
C ILE A 345 -1.61 3.25 -14.60
N ALA A 346 -1.43 4.57 -14.77
CA ALA A 346 -0.93 5.12 -16.03
C ALA A 346 0.49 4.62 -16.34
N ASP A 347 1.34 4.50 -15.31
CA ASP A 347 2.70 3.99 -15.44
C ASP A 347 2.71 2.49 -15.79
N ALA A 348 1.80 1.70 -15.20
CA ALA A 348 1.65 0.28 -15.53
C ALA A 348 1.38 0.04 -17.03
N PHE A 349 0.63 0.93 -17.70
CA PHE A 349 0.45 0.85 -19.17
C PHE A 349 1.74 1.11 -19.94
N VAL A 350 2.55 2.06 -19.50
CA VAL A 350 3.84 2.40 -20.14
C VAL A 350 4.87 1.29 -19.94
N PHE A 351 4.84 0.63 -18.80
CA PHE A 351 5.79 -0.42 -18.42
C PHE A 351 5.24 -1.84 -18.60
N SER A 352 4.10 -2.01 -19.27
CA SER A 352 3.41 -3.30 -19.44
C SER A 352 4.25 -4.38 -20.14
N GLU A 353 5.27 -4.00 -20.91
CA GLU A 353 6.23 -4.91 -21.56
C GLU A 353 7.39 -5.34 -20.64
N MET A 354 7.53 -4.72 -19.46
CA MET A 354 8.54 -5.12 -18.47
C MET A 354 8.09 -6.41 -17.78
N PRO A 355 8.94 -7.46 -17.73
CA PRO A 355 8.56 -8.74 -17.13
C PRO A 355 8.01 -8.64 -15.70
N GLU A 356 8.53 -7.70 -14.92
CA GLU A 356 8.17 -7.48 -13.51
C GLU A 356 6.77 -6.87 -13.35
N VAL A 357 6.32 -6.07 -14.32
CA VAL A 357 5.01 -5.37 -14.29
C VAL A 357 3.96 -6.13 -15.10
N LYS A 358 4.40 -6.95 -16.05
CA LYS A 358 3.54 -7.64 -17.02
C LYS A 358 2.48 -8.50 -16.35
N GLU A 359 2.84 -9.23 -15.29
CA GLU A 359 1.91 -10.12 -14.59
C GLU A 359 0.78 -9.35 -13.90
N GLU A 360 1.12 -8.27 -13.18
CA GLU A 360 0.15 -7.37 -12.54
C GLU A 360 -0.73 -6.66 -13.58
N PHE A 361 -0.13 -6.24 -14.70
CA PHE A 361 -0.86 -5.62 -15.80
C PHE A 361 -1.85 -6.60 -16.45
N ASP A 362 -1.43 -7.82 -16.75
CA ASP A 362 -2.30 -8.85 -17.33
C ASP A 362 -3.47 -9.16 -16.37
N TYR A 363 -3.21 -9.24 -15.07
CA TYR A 363 -4.23 -9.44 -14.03
C TYR A 363 -5.25 -8.28 -13.95
N MET A 364 -4.76 -7.04 -14.04
CA MET A 364 -5.62 -5.85 -14.10
C MET A 364 -6.52 -5.91 -15.35
N VAL A 365 -5.96 -6.23 -16.52
CA VAL A 365 -6.73 -6.36 -17.77
C VAL A 365 -7.80 -7.44 -17.66
N GLU A 366 -7.47 -8.60 -17.08
CA GLU A 366 -8.44 -9.69 -16.86
C GLU A 366 -9.60 -9.26 -15.93
N SER A 367 -9.31 -8.49 -14.89
CA SER A 367 -10.34 -7.93 -14.00
C SER A 367 -11.29 -6.99 -14.74
N PHE A 368 -10.77 -6.15 -15.65
CA PHE A 368 -11.60 -5.29 -16.49
C PHE A 368 -12.38 -6.05 -17.56
N ILE A 369 -11.85 -7.16 -18.09
CA ILE A 369 -12.58 -8.06 -18.99
C ILE A 369 -13.81 -8.61 -18.28
N TYR A 370 -13.64 -9.13 -17.07
CA TYR A 370 -14.76 -9.64 -16.28
C TYR A 370 -15.80 -8.56 -15.98
N LEU A 371 -15.37 -7.37 -15.56
CA LEU A 371 -16.27 -6.23 -15.33
C LEU A 371 -17.07 -5.89 -16.61
N SER A 372 -16.41 -5.89 -17.77
CA SER A 372 -17.05 -5.63 -19.06
C SER A 372 -18.13 -6.65 -19.40
N GLU A 373 -17.91 -7.93 -19.16
CA GLU A 373 -18.94 -8.98 -19.38
C GLU A 373 -20.17 -8.73 -18.50
N VAL A 374 -19.96 -8.44 -17.22
CA VAL A 374 -21.06 -8.20 -16.27
C VAL A 374 -21.86 -6.94 -16.63
N VAL A 375 -21.17 -5.84 -16.93
CA VAL A 375 -21.80 -4.57 -17.33
C VAL A 375 -22.57 -4.74 -18.65
N TYR A 376 -21.98 -5.44 -19.62
CA TYR A 376 -22.59 -5.67 -20.93
C TYR A 376 -23.80 -6.62 -20.84
N GLU A 377 -23.73 -7.72 -20.08
CA GLU A 377 -24.89 -8.62 -19.86
C GLU A 377 -26.07 -7.87 -19.23
N ALA A 378 -25.79 -6.92 -18.35
CA ALA A 378 -26.81 -6.15 -17.65
C ALA A 378 -27.43 -5.02 -18.48
N SER A 379 -26.65 -4.33 -19.33
CA SER A 379 -27.08 -3.07 -19.96
C SER A 379 -26.76 -2.89 -21.45
N GLU A 380 -26.02 -3.83 -22.05
CA GLU A 380 -25.53 -3.71 -23.43
C GLU A 380 -24.63 -2.48 -23.66
N VAL A 381 -23.93 -1.99 -22.62
CA VAL A 381 -22.94 -0.89 -22.73
C VAL A 381 -21.51 -1.39 -22.53
N GLY A 382 -20.55 -0.68 -23.12
CA GLY A 382 -19.12 -0.98 -22.95
C GLY A 382 -18.55 -0.48 -21.61
N VAL A 383 -17.28 -0.80 -21.37
CA VAL A 383 -16.49 -0.25 -20.27
C VAL A 383 -15.23 0.38 -20.83
N ILE A 384 -14.89 1.59 -20.40
CA ILE A 384 -13.63 2.26 -20.74
C ILE A 384 -12.85 2.61 -19.47
N LEU A 385 -11.55 2.38 -19.52
CA LEU A 385 -10.59 2.83 -18.52
C LEU A 385 -9.93 4.11 -19.01
N LEU A 386 -10.07 5.20 -18.27
CA LEU A 386 -9.49 6.50 -18.58
C LEU A 386 -8.18 6.71 -17.83
N ASN A 387 -7.29 7.52 -18.41
CA ASN A 387 -6.05 7.89 -17.76
C ASN A 387 -6.31 8.84 -16.59
N PRO A 388 -5.87 8.53 -15.35
CA PRO A 388 -6.07 9.38 -14.18
C PRO A 388 -5.41 10.76 -14.29
N LEU A 389 -4.41 10.91 -15.18
CA LEU A 389 -3.72 12.18 -15.43
C LEU A 389 -4.35 13.02 -16.56
N ASP A 390 -5.15 12.39 -17.43
CA ASP A 390 -5.82 13.02 -18.57
C ASP A 390 -7.06 12.19 -18.97
N ASP A 391 -8.23 12.58 -18.45
CA ASP A 391 -9.49 11.85 -18.66
C ASP A 391 -9.98 11.86 -20.11
N GLU A 392 -9.36 12.66 -21.00
CA GLU A 392 -9.58 12.58 -22.45
C GLU A 392 -8.83 11.41 -23.10
N TYR A 393 -7.90 10.76 -22.38
CA TYR A 393 -7.08 9.66 -22.90
C TYR A 393 -7.58 8.30 -22.40
N ILE A 394 -8.09 7.49 -23.34
CA ILE A 394 -8.54 6.11 -23.07
C ILE A 394 -7.30 5.20 -22.96
N LEU A 395 -7.22 4.42 -21.88
CA LEU A 395 -6.20 3.39 -21.68
C LEU A 395 -6.68 2.02 -22.17
N LEU A 396 -7.91 1.64 -21.82
CA LEU A 396 -8.58 0.42 -22.30
C LEU A 396 -10.01 0.71 -22.74
N TRP A 397 -10.47 0.01 -23.76
CA TRP A 397 -11.88 -0.06 -24.12
C TRP A 397 -12.27 -1.52 -24.30
N LEU A 398 -13.30 -1.95 -23.56
CA LEU A 398 -13.84 -3.30 -23.59
C LEU A 398 -15.35 -3.30 -23.88
N GLU A 399 -15.81 -4.31 -24.62
CA GLU A 399 -17.23 -4.58 -24.87
C GLU A 399 -17.46 -6.10 -24.82
N ASP A 400 -18.39 -6.57 -23.99
CA ASP A 400 -18.70 -8.00 -23.82
C ASP A 400 -17.45 -8.87 -23.54
N GLY A 401 -16.57 -8.38 -22.67
CA GLY A 401 -15.31 -9.05 -22.34
C GLY A 401 -14.25 -9.02 -23.44
N VAL A 402 -14.51 -8.33 -24.56
CA VAL A 402 -13.57 -8.20 -25.67
C VAL A 402 -12.85 -6.86 -25.58
N VAL A 403 -11.52 -6.89 -25.49
CA VAL A 403 -10.68 -5.68 -25.60
C VAL A 403 -10.73 -5.15 -27.03
N LEU A 404 -11.34 -3.98 -27.21
CA LEU A 404 -11.45 -3.27 -28.49
C LEU A 404 -10.27 -2.34 -28.75
N TYR A 405 -9.71 -1.76 -27.68
CA TYR A 405 -8.56 -0.87 -27.73
C TYR A 405 -7.72 -1.03 -26.45
N ASN A 406 -6.41 -1.03 -26.63
CA ASN A 406 -5.43 -1.05 -25.55
C ASN A 406 -4.29 -0.08 -25.90
N ALA A 407 -4.12 0.97 -25.08
CA ALA A 407 -3.08 1.97 -25.31
C ALA A 407 -1.66 1.38 -25.25
N ALA A 408 -1.46 0.26 -24.55
CA ALA A 408 -0.16 -0.42 -24.52
C ALA A 408 0.26 -0.97 -25.89
N ASP A 409 -0.69 -1.36 -26.76
CA ASP A 409 -0.37 -1.87 -28.10
C ASP A 409 0.13 -0.76 -29.06
N ASP A 410 -0.16 0.51 -28.74
CA ASP A 410 0.17 1.68 -29.55
C ASP A 410 1.49 2.38 -29.12
N LEU A 411 2.02 2.03 -27.93
CA LEU A 411 3.28 2.54 -27.37
C LEU A 411 4.48 1.68 -27.82
#